data_AF-A0A3B9J8Y8-F1
#
_entry.id   AF-A0A3B9J8Y8-F1
#
_cell.length_a   1.000
_cell.length_b   1.000
_cell.length_c   1.000
_cell.angle_alpha   90.00
_cell.angle_beta   90.00
_cell.angle_gamma   90.00
#
_symmetry.space_group_name_H-M   'P 1'
#
loop_
_entity.id
_entity.type
_entity.pdbx_description
1 polymer ?
#
loop_
_entity_poly.entity_id
_entity_poly.type
_entity_poly.pdbx_seq_one_letter_code
_entity_poly.pdbx_strand_id
1 'polypeptide(L)'
;QEPPCHSCIYQAKTLYNGAKVHWFGLERSSELERAISGLNLDELSSFTFRAIPLGALVLPGLRWILRRYNLIDDDATRFFFREYILSAFNISQRFEHFLIVTDPQTVVVFNGQFYPEATVKWVARKHGLRVISHEVGLQPMTGFFTEGEATIYPIDIPEEFDLDEAQNARLDEYLEKRFQGNFSMAGVKFWPDMKGLDEAFLAKAAAFKQIVPVFTNVIFDTSQPHANTVFADMIAWLDLLLETAELHPETLFVIRAHPDEMRAGKESQESVAAWVESRQATNAQNVIFVAPDEFLSSYEPIQRSKLVLIYNST
;
A
#
# COMPACT_ATOMS: atom_id res chain seq x y z
N GLN A 1 9.38 16.40 -19.47
CA GLN A 1 8.10 17.14 -19.60
C GLN A 1 7.74 17.61 -18.20
N GLU A 2 7.41 18.89 -18.02
CA GLU A 2 7.02 19.41 -16.71
C GLU A 2 5.62 18.89 -16.32
N PRO A 3 5.40 18.46 -15.07
CA PRO A 3 4.08 18.08 -14.58
C PRO A 3 3.21 19.32 -14.24
N PRO A 4 1.87 19.24 -14.39
CA PRO A 4 1.14 18.13 -14.99
C PRO A 4 1.33 18.11 -16.51
N CYS A 5 1.61 16.93 -17.07
CA CYS A 5 1.80 16.77 -18.51
C CYS A 5 0.46 16.89 -19.27
N HIS A 6 0.53 17.03 -20.60
CA HIS A 6 -0.67 17.18 -21.44
C HIS A 6 -1.66 16.02 -21.28
N SER A 7 -1.16 14.77 -21.15
CA SER A 7 -2.03 13.60 -20.95
C SER A 7 -2.73 13.63 -19.58
N CYS A 8 -2.04 14.02 -18.50
CA CYS A 8 -2.67 14.20 -17.19
C CYS A 8 -3.76 15.27 -17.23
N ILE A 9 -3.50 16.42 -17.87
CA ILE A 9 -4.50 17.49 -18.00
C ILE A 9 -5.70 17.02 -18.82
N TYR A 10 -5.46 16.31 -19.93
CA TYR A 10 -6.53 15.75 -20.76
C TYR A 10 -7.39 14.76 -19.96
N GLN A 11 -6.76 13.81 -19.26
CA GLN A 11 -7.46 12.83 -18.43
C GLN A 11 -8.30 13.50 -17.34
N ALA A 12 -7.76 14.51 -16.63
CA ALA A 12 -8.50 15.26 -15.62
C ALA A 12 -9.72 15.98 -16.22
N LYS A 13 -9.57 16.64 -17.38
CA LYS A 13 -10.69 17.29 -18.08
C LYS A 13 -11.78 16.31 -18.50
N THR A 14 -11.40 15.10 -18.91
CA THR A 14 -12.36 14.05 -19.26
C THR A 14 -13.08 13.50 -18.03
N LEU A 15 -12.34 13.19 -16.95
CA LEU A 15 -12.90 12.61 -15.72
C LEU A 15 -13.85 13.57 -15.01
N TYR A 16 -13.51 14.85 -14.97
CA TYR A 16 -14.29 15.88 -14.26
C TYR A 16 -15.19 16.70 -15.21
N ASN A 17 -15.50 16.17 -16.40
CA ASN A 17 -16.39 16.85 -17.33
C ASN A 17 -17.77 17.11 -16.70
N GLY A 18 -18.24 18.35 -16.75
CA GLY A 18 -19.50 18.77 -16.13
C GLY A 18 -19.42 19.03 -14.62
N ALA A 19 -18.30 18.73 -13.95
CA ALA A 19 -18.09 19.09 -12.56
C ALA A 19 -17.66 20.56 -12.42
N LYS A 20 -17.99 21.17 -11.27
CA LYS A 20 -17.42 22.47 -10.89
C LYS A 20 -16.00 22.24 -10.39
N VAL A 21 -15.01 22.57 -11.21
CA VAL A 21 -13.58 22.37 -10.89
C VAL A 21 -12.95 23.70 -10.53
N HIS A 22 -12.14 23.72 -9.46
CA HIS A 22 -11.26 24.82 -9.13
C HIS A 22 -9.81 24.37 -9.32
N TRP A 23 -9.03 25.14 -10.07
CA TRP A 23 -7.63 24.82 -10.36
C TRP A 23 -6.69 25.53 -9.39
N PHE A 24 -5.79 24.78 -8.76
CA PHE A 24 -4.72 25.35 -7.96
C PHE A 24 -3.46 25.53 -8.80
N GLY A 25 -3.01 26.78 -8.95
CA GLY A 25 -1.70 27.10 -9.50
C GLY A 25 -0.60 26.89 -8.47
N LEU A 26 0.58 26.46 -8.93
CA LEU A 26 1.78 26.37 -8.09
C LEU A 26 2.39 27.77 -7.88
N GLU A 27 2.48 28.19 -6.62
CA GLU A 27 3.27 29.35 -6.19
C GLU A 27 4.34 28.88 -5.20
N ARG A 28 5.60 29.15 -5.55
CA ARG A 28 6.75 28.70 -4.74
C ARG A 28 7.06 29.72 -3.65
N SER A 29 7.37 29.22 -2.45
CA SER A 29 7.83 30.05 -1.32
C SER A 29 9.36 30.01 -1.25
N SER A 30 10.02 31.14 -1.56
CA SER A 30 11.48 31.24 -1.47
C SER A 30 12.01 31.05 -0.05
N GLU A 31 11.20 31.36 0.97
CA GLU A 31 11.52 31.08 2.38
C GLU A 31 11.60 29.57 2.62
N LEU A 32 10.58 28.83 2.16
CA LEU A 32 10.53 27.38 2.28
C LEU A 32 11.63 26.69 1.47
N GLU A 33 11.87 27.14 0.24
CA GLU A 33 12.96 26.61 -0.61
C GLU A 33 14.32 26.71 0.09
N ARG A 34 14.62 27.86 0.70
CA ARG A 34 15.86 28.04 1.48
C ARG A 34 15.89 27.09 2.68
N ALA A 35 14.78 26.98 3.41
CA ALA A 35 14.68 26.15 4.62
C ALA A 35 14.95 24.67 4.37
N ILE A 36 14.59 24.14 3.19
CA ILE A 36 14.75 22.71 2.86
C ILE A 36 15.98 22.40 2.00
N SER A 37 16.69 23.43 1.50
CA SER A 37 17.71 23.27 0.45
C SER A 37 18.88 22.36 0.82
N GLY A 38 19.29 22.34 2.10
CA GLY A 38 20.43 21.57 2.59
C GLY A 38 20.07 20.39 3.50
N LEU A 39 18.78 20.06 3.62
CA LEU A 39 18.33 19.00 4.51
C LEU A 39 18.62 17.61 3.93
N ASN A 40 19.00 16.68 4.80
CA ASN A 40 19.10 15.26 4.48
C ASN A 40 17.70 14.59 4.45
N LEU A 41 17.65 13.31 4.08
CA LEU A 41 16.39 12.58 3.97
C LEU A 41 15.58 12.54 5.29
N ASP A 42 16.23 12.27 6.42
CA ASP A 42 15.57 12.18 7.73
C ASP A 42 15.00 13.53 8.17
N GLU A 43 15.77 14.60 7.97
CA GLU A 43 15.36 15.97 8.23
C GLU A 43 14.19 16.39 7.34
N LEU A 44 14.20 16.00 6.05
CA LEU A 44 13.08 16.24 5.13
C LEU A 44 11.82 15.46 5.55
N SER A 45 11.98 14.20 5.99
CA SER A 45 10.86 13.34 6.37
C SER A 45 10.11 13.82 7.62
N SER A 46 10.82 14.47 8.53
CA SER A 46 10.29 15.03 9.78
C SER A 46 10.02 16.54 9.68
N PHE A 47 10.28 17.15 8.52
CA PHE A 47 10.24 18.60 8.35
C PHE A 47 8.85 19.19 8.61
N THR A 48 8.81 20.24 9.43
CA THR A 48 7.61 21.02 9.72
C THR A 48 7.85 22.49 9.39
N PHE A 49 6.90 23.13 8.70
CA PHE A 49 6.95 24.54 8.38
C PHE A 49 5.64 25.23 8.74
N ARG A 50 5.71 26.28 9.56
CA ARG A 50 4.52 27.01 10.05
C ARG A 50 3.46 26.08 10.67
N ALA A 51 3.92 25.13 11.49
CA ALA A 51 3.14 24.06 12.12
C ALA A 51 2.49 23.03 11.16
N ILE A 52 2.78 23.11 9.86
CA ILE A 52 2.35 22.11 8.88
C ILE A 52 3.42 21.00 8.83
N PRO A 53 3.09 19.72 9.09
CA PRO A 53 4.03 18.61 9.09
C PRO A 53 4.31 18.13 7.66
N LEU A 54 4.89 19.00 6.82
CA LEU A 54 5.04 18.80 5.39
C LEU A 54 5.79 17.50 5.05
N GLY A 55 6.83 17.15 5.81
CA GLY A 55 7.59 15.92 5.61
C GLY A 55 6.72 14.67 5.72
N ALA A 56 5.96 14.57 6.81
CA ALA A 56 5.06 13.45 7.07
C ALA A 56 3.91 13.36 6.06
N LEU A 57 3.38 14.50 5.58
CA LEU A 57 2.28 14.55 4.61
C LEU A 57 2.68 14.03 3.23
N VAL A 58 3.95 14.18 2.84
CA VAL A 58 4.41 13.80 1.50
C VAL A 58 5.13 12.46 1.44
N LEU A 59 5.67 11.98 2.57
CA LEU A 59 6.45 10.76 2.64
C LEU A 59 5.73 9.53 2.05
N PRO A 60 4.44 9.25 2.35
CA PRO A 60 3.74 8.11 1.76
C PRO A 60 3.65 8.20 0.23
N GLY A 61 3.35 9.39 -0.31
CA GLY A 61 3.29 9.61 -1.76
C GLY A 61 4.65 9.49 -2.45
N LEU A 62 5.73 9.87 -1.76
CA LEU A 62 7.10 9.73 -2.25
C LEU A 62 7.55 8.26 -2.29
N ARG A 63 7.29 7.50 -1.23
CA ARG A 63 7.53 6.05 -1.19
C ARG A 63 6.77 5.33 -2.30
N TRP A 64 5.51 5.72 -2.50
CA TRP A 64 4.69 5.18 -3.57
C TRP A 64 5.29 5.46 -4.94
N ILE A 65 5.63 6.71 -5.29
CA ILE A 65 6.14 7.02 -6.64
C ILE A 65 7.51 6.41 -6.91
N LEU A 66 8.38 6.33 -5.90
CA LEU A 66 9.69 5.70 -6.00
C LEU A 66 9.64 4.17 -5.87
N ARG A 67 8.45 3.62 -5.61
CA ARG A 67 8.17 2.18 -5.52
C ARG A 67 9.04 1.47 -4.47
N ARG A 68 9.22 2.10 -3.31
CA ARG A 68 10.01 1.55 -2.18
C ARG A 68 9.62 2.18 -0.85
N TYR A 69 9.86 1.47 0.23
CA TYR A 69 9.65 1.98 1.58
C TYR A 69 10.92 2.61 2.14
N ASN A 70 12.05 1.92 1.97
CA ASN A 70 13.36 2.38 2.42
C ASN A 70 13.98 3.29 1.37
N LEU A 71 13.72 4.59 1.52
CA LEU A 71 14.25 5.63 0.66
C LEU A 71 15.77 5.73 0.79
N ILE A 72 16.47 5.93 -0.33
CA ILE A 72 17.92 6.13 -0.35
C ILE A 72 18.19 7.63 -0.18
N ASP A 73 19.10 7.99 0.72
CA ASP A 73 19.52 9.39 0.88
C ASP A 73 20.51 9.82 -0.21
N ASP A 74 19.99 9.99 -1.42
CA ASP A 74 20.72 10.51 -2.59
C ASP A 74 20.14 11.85 -3.08
N ASP A 75 20.86 12.52 -3.98
CA ASP A 75 20.45 13.84 -4.49
C ASP A 75 19.11 13.77 -5.24
N ALA A 76 18.82 12.66 -5.91
CA ALA A 76 17.59 12.46 -6.67
C ALA A 76 16.37 12.34 -5.76
N THR A 77 16.47 11.53 -4.70
CA THR A 77 15.42 11.33 -3.70
C THR A 77 15.17 12.62 -2.94
N ARG A 78 16.23 13.30 -2.47
CA ARG A 78 16.12 14.61 -1.81
C ARG A 78 15.54 15.69 -2.73
N PHE A 79 15.84 15.65 -4.03
CA PHE A 79 15.20 16.53 -5.00
C PHE A 79 13.68 16.30 -5.07
N PHE A 80 13.23 15.05 -5.26
CA PHE A 80 11.78 14.75 -5.31
C PHE A 80 11.09 15.09 -3.99
N PHE A 81 11.71 14.80 -2.86
CA PHE A 81 11.16 15.12 -1.54
C PHE A 81 10.90 16.63 -1.41
N ARG A 82 11.90 17.47 -1.75
CA ARG A 82 11.76 18.93 -1.70
C ARG A 82 10.65 19.43 -2.63
N GLU A 83 10.56 18.91 -3.84
CA GLU A 83 9.50 19.27 -4.79
C GLU A 83 8.11 18.90 -4.28
N TYR A 84 7.97 17.74 -3.62
CA TYR A 84 6.74 17.33 -2.96
C TYR A 84 6.40 18.26 -1.78
N ILE A 85 7.38 18.62 -0.93
CA ILE A 85 7.19 19.56 0.19
C ILE A 85 6.70 20.93 -0.32
N LEU A 86 7.35 21.48 -1.34
CA LEU A 86 6.99 22.77 -1.94
C LEU A 86 5.56 22.72 -2.48
N SER A 87 5.19 21.63 -3.14
CA SER A 87 3.87 21.45 -3.73
C SER A 87 2.79 21.27 -2.66
N ALA A 88 3.06 20.47 -1.62
CA ALA A 88 2.18 20.31 -0.45
C ALA A 88 1.95 21.64 0.28
N PHE A 89 3.00 22.44 0.47
CA PHE A 89 2.84 23.76 1.06
C PHE A 89 1.94 24.67 0.21
N ASN A 90 2.14 24.71 -1.11
CA ASN A 90 1.26 25.47 -1.99
C ASN A 90 -0.20 24.99 -1.91
N ILE A 91 -0.45 23.68 -1.97
CA ILE A 91 -1.80 23.11 -1.83
C ILE A 91 -2.40 23.51 -0.48
N SER A 92 -1.63 23.50 0.60
CA SER A 92 -2.14 23.88 1.92
C SER A 92 -2.68 25.31 1.93
N GLN A 93 -1.96 26.27 1.35
CA GLN A 93 -2.36 27.68 1.32
C GLN A 93 -3.55 27.92 0.40
N ARG A 94 -3.52 27.32 -0.79
CA ARG A 94 -4.59 27.46 -1.79
C ARG A 94 -5.88 26.81 -1.30
N PHE A 95 -5.78 25.62 -0.72
CA PHE A 95 -6.95 24.90 -0.20
C PHE A 95 -7.52 25.59 1.03
N GLU A 96 -6.68 26.11 1.94
CA GLU A 96 -7.14 26.89 3.10
C GLU A 96 -7.96 28.12 2.67
N HIS A 97 -7.49 28.86 1.66
CA HIS A 97 -8.27 29.96 1.08
C HIS A 97 -9.57 29.46 0.43
N PHE A 98 -9.52 28.35 -0.32
CA PHE A 98 -10.69 27.77 -0.96
C PHE A 98 -11.78 27.35 0.04
N LEU A 99 -11.39 26.77 1.17
CA LEU A 99 -12.32 26.43 2.26
C LEU A 99 -13.04 27.67 2.79
N ILE A 100 -12.32 28.77 3.04
CA ILE A 100 -12.89 30.02 3.57
C ILE A 100 -13.91 30.61 2.58
N VAL A 101 -13.61 30.57 1.28
CA VAL A 101 -14.48 31.17 0.26
C VAL A 101 -15.71 30.32 -0.04
N THR A 102 -15.60 28.99 0.09
CA THR A 102 -16.68 28.06 -0.26
C THR A 102 -17.52 27.59 0.92
N ASP A 103 -17.00 27.72 2.14
CA ASP A 103 -17.64 27.29 3.40
C ASP A 103 -18.29 25.89 3.29
N PRO A 104 -17.53 24.84 2.94
CA PRO A 104 -18.10 23.53 2.70
C PRO A 104 -18.44 22.82 4.01
N GLN A 105 -19.50 22.02 4.03
CA GLN A 105 -19.88 21.23 5.20
C GLN A 105 -18.96 20.02 5.45
N THR A 106 -18.30 19.51 4.41
CA THR A 106 -17.47 18.30 4.47
C THR A 106 -16.50 18.28 3.30
N VAL A 107 -15.34 17.65 3.49
CA VAL A 107 -14.36 17.35 2.43
C VAL A 107 -14.33 15.85 2.18
N VAL A 108 -14.39 15.43 0.92
CA VAL A 108 -14.25 14.03 0.51
C VAL A 108 -12.95 13.86 -0.26
N VAL A 109 -12.10 12.92 0.13
CA VAL A 109 -10.79 12.65 -0.49
C VAL A 109 -10.64 11.17 -0.83
N PHE A 110 -9.99 10.87 -1.94
CA PHE A 110 -9.60 9.50 -2.28
C PHE A 110 -8.39 9.09 -1.44
N ASN A 111 -8.44 7.93 -0.80
CA ASN A 111 -7.41 7.35 0.07
C ASN A 111 -7.09 8.19 1.33
N GLY A 112 -6.63 9.42 1.14
CA GLY A 112 -6.38 10.41 2.18
C GLY A 112 -4.97 10.35 2.79
N GLN A 113 -4.12 9.40 2.40
CA GLN A 113 -2.77 9.25 2.93
C GLN A 113 -1.67 9.83 2.04
N PHE A 114 -1.94 9.94 0.74
CA PHE A 114 -0.99 10.48 -0.21
C PHE A 114 -1.14 11.98 -0.36
N TYR A 115 -0.03 12.69 -0.55
CA TYR A 115 -0.09 13.99 -1.20
C TYR A 115 -0.67 13.81 -2.62
N PRO A 116 -1.63 14.66 -3.05
CA PRO A 116 -2.14 15.88 -2.40
C PRO A 116 -3.25 15.72 -1.35
N GLU A 117 -3.96 14.59 -1.31
CA GLU A 117 -5.13 14.36 -0.47
C GLU A 117 -4.85 14.47 1.03
N ALA A 118 -3.69 13.99 1.49
CA ALA A 118 -3.23 14.11 2.89
C ALA A 118 -3.11 15.57 3.33
N THR A 119 -2.62 16.44 2.44
CA THR A 119 -2.51 17.88 2.72
C THR A 119 -3.89 18.51 2.86
N VAL A 120 -4.80 18.19 1.94
CA VAL A 120 -6.20 18.64 1.95
C VAL A 120 -6.92 18.17 3.23
N LYS A 121 -6.76 16.89 3.59
CA LYS A 121 -7.28 16.27 4.81
C LYS A 121 -6.76 16.97 6.06
N TRP A 122 -5.45 17.26 6.11
CA TRP A 122 -4.84 17.98 7.23
C TRP A 122 -5.37 19.40 7.39
N VAL A 123 -5.45 20.18 6.30
CA VAL A 123 -6.00 21.55 6.33
C VAL A 123 -7.46 21.54 6.75
N ALA A 124 -8.30 20.68 6.17
CA ALA A 124 -9.71 20.61 6.53
C ALA A 124 -9.92 20.29 8.03
N ARG A 125 -9.17 19.30 8.56
CA ARG A 125 -9.22 18.95 10.00
C ARG A 125 -8.75 20.10 10.90
N LYS A 126 -7.71 20.84 10.51
CA LYS A 126 -7.24 22.05 11.23
C LYS A 126 -8.36 23.09 11.38
N HIS A 127 -9.26 23.19 10.40
CA HIS A 127 -10.44 24.07 10.42
C HIS A 127 -11.69 23.43 11.05
N GLY A 128 -11.57 22.27 11.69
CA GLY A 128 -12.69 21.58 12.32
C GLY A 128 -13.70 20.98 11.34
N LEU A 129 -13.35 20.88 10.06
CA LEU A 129 -14.23 20.28 9.06
C LEU A 129 -14.19 18.76 9.12
N ARG A 130 -15.36 18.15 8.91
CA ARG A 130 -15.50 16.72 8.69
C ARG A 130 -14.79 16.33 7.40
N VAL A 131 -13.98 15.28 7.45
CA VAL A 131 -13.29 14.74 6.27
C VAL A 131 -13.63 13.26 6.11
N ILE A 132 -14.10 12.90 4.93
CA ILE A 132 -14.40 11.52 4.54
C ILE A 132 -13.31 11.07 3.57
N SER A 133 -12.59 10.01 3.92
CA SER A 133 -11.69 9.32 3.00
C SER A 133 -12.45 8.18 2.33
N HIS A 134 -12.14 7.89 1.07
CA HIS A 134 -12.75 6.76 0.37
C HIS A 134 -11.75 5.92 -0.41
N GLU A 135 -12.03 4.63 -0.54
CA GLU A 135 -11.23 3.68 -1.33
C GLU A 135 -12.16 2.82 -2.19
N VAL A 136 -11.60 2.08 -3.15
CA VAL A 136 -12.36 1.05 -3.87
C VAL A 136 -12.98 0.05 -2.88
N GLY A 137 -14.21 -0.40 -3.11
CA GLY A 137 -14.83 -1.41 -2.25
C GLY A 137 -14.37 -2.83 -2.63
N LEU A 138 -14.59 -3.78 -1.71
CA LEU A 138 -14.25 -5.19 -1.91
C LEU A 138 -15.08 -5.89 -3.00
N GLN A 139 -16.26 -5.35 -3.31
CA GLN A 139 -17.14 -5.85 -4.37
C GLN A 139 -17.02 -5.01 -5.64
N PRO A 140 -17.24 -5.57 -6.84
CA PRO A 140 -17.21 -4.81 -8.09
C PRO A 140 -18.15 -3.60 -8.05
N MET A 141 -17.68 -2.46 -8.57
CA MET A 141 -18.47 -1.22 -8.67
C MET A 141 -18.96 -0.67 -7.31
N THR A 142 -18.21 -0.94 -6.23
CA THR A 142 -18.49 -0.37 -4.90
C THR A 142 -17.35 0.54 -4.42
N GLY A 143 -17.65 1.42 -3.46
CA GLY A 143 -16.68 2.28 -2.80
C GLY A 143 -16.87 2.23 -1.29
N PHE A 144 -15.77 2.27 -0.54
CA PHE A 144 -15.77 2.31 0.91
C PHE A 144 -15.48 3.73 1.39
N PHE A 145 -16.31 4.26 2.30
CA PHE A 145 -16.19 5.63 2.81
C PHE A 145 -16.07 5.60 4.34
N THR A 146 -15.13 6.37 4.89
CA THR A 146 -14.91 6.43 6.34
C THR A 146 -14.35 7.80 6.74
N GLU A 147 -14.58 8.22 7.99
CA GLU A 147 -13.89 9.38 8.58
C GLU A 147 -12.46 9.05 9.05
N GLY A 148 -12.16 7.75 9.16
CA GLY A 148 -10.85 7.22 9.53
C GLY A 148 -9.88 7.10 8.35
N GLU A 149 -9.23 5.95 8.27
CA GLU A 149 -8.25 5.61 7.24
C GLU A 149 -8.88 4.58 6.30
N ALA A 150 -9.13 4.98 5.05
CA ALA A 150 -9.86 4.13 4.10
C ALA A 150 -9.08 2.86 3.70
N THR A 151 -7.76 2.88 3.90
CA THR A 151 -6.82 1.84 3.46
C THR A 151 -6.78 0.61 4.34
N ILE A 152 -7.35 0.69 5.56
CA ILE A 152 -7.45 -0.43 6.49
C ILE A 152 -8.88 -0.95 6.65
N TYR A 153 -9.84 -0.40 5.89
CA TYR A 153 -11.25 -0.76 5.95
C TYR A 153 -11.75 -0.95 7.40
N PRO A 154 -11.73 0.10 8.25
CA PRO A 154 -12.18 -0.01 9.63
C PRO A 154 -13.70 -0.28 9.63
N ILE A 155 -14.05 -1.56 9.62
CA ILE A 155 -15.41 -2.07 9.66
C ILE A 155 -15.69 -2.44 11.11
N ASP A 156 -16.65 -1.76 11.70
CA ASP A 156 -17.18 -2.11 13.02
C ASP A 156 -18.18 -3.26 12.86
N ILE A 157 -17.85 -4.41 13.45
CA ILE A 157 -18.73 -5.58 13.49
C ILE A 157 -19.17 -5.74 14.95
N PRO A 158 -20.47 -5.57 15.25
CA PRO A 158 -20.98 -5.73 16.62
C PRO A 158 -20.62 -7.10 17.21
N GLU A 159 -20.34 -7.17 18.51
CA GLU A 159 -19.96 -8.42 19.19
C GLU A 159 -21.06 -9.49 19.09
N GLU A 160 -22.32 -9.05 19.06
CA GLU A 160 -23.50 -9.90 18.91
C GLU A 160 -23.86 -10.22 17.46
N PHE A 161 -23.14 -9.70 16.48
CA PHE A 161 -23.40 -9.98 15.07
C PHE A 161 -23.01 -11.42 14.75
N ASP A 162 -23.97 -12.17 14.22
CA ASP A 162 -23.75 -13.50 13.67
C ASP A 162 -24.38 -13.59 12.28
N LEU A 163 -23.75 -14.39 11.42
CA LEU A 163 -24.26 -14.61 10.07
C LEU A 163 -25.48 -15.52 10.14
N ASP A 164 -26.59 -15.10 9.54
CA ASP A 164 -27.71 -16.02 9.33
C ASP A 164 -27.37 -17.10 8.28
N GLU A 165 -28.24 -18.09 8.13
CA GLU A 165 -28.01 -19.21 7.19
C GLU A 165 -27.85 -18.72 5.73
N ALA A 166 -28.61 -17.69 5.32
CA ALA A 166 -28.53 -17.15 3.96
C ALA A 166 -27.24 -16.36 3.74
N GLN A 167 -26.77 -15.63 4.76
CA GLN A 167 -25.52 -14.90 4.75
C GLN A 167 -24.32 -15.85 4.74
N ASN A 168 -24.36 -16.94 5.52
CA ASN A 168 -23.35 -17.99 5.48
C ASN A 168 -23.28 -18.64 4.09
N ALA A 169 -24.42 -19.04 3.51
CA ALA A 169 -24.44 -19.62 2.17
C ALA A 169 -23.88 -18.66 1.10
N ARG A 170 -24.15 -17.35 1.24
CA ARG A 170 -23.58 -16.32 0.36
C ARG A 170 -22.07 -16.17 0.53
N LEU A 171 -21.58 -16.23 1.77
CA LEU A 171 -20.15 -16.19 2.07
C LEU A 171 -19.45 -17.43 1.49
N ASP A 172 -20.01 -18.62 1.68
CA ASP A 172 -19.50 -19.87 1.13
C ASP A 172 -19.42 -19.84 -0.39
N GLU A 173 -20.45 -19.36 -1.08
CA GLU A 173 -20.43 -19.20 -2.54
C GLU A 173 -19.34 -18.23 -3.01
N TYR A 174 -19.12 -17.15 -2.25
CA TYR A 174 -18.05 -16.19 -2.54
C TYR A 174 -16.66 -16.80 -2.33
N LEU A 175 -16.45 -17.51 -1.21
CA LEU A 175 -15.18 -18.16 -0.88
C LEU A 175 -14.85 -19.28 -1.86
N GLU A 176 -15.82 -20.09 -2.26
CA GLU A 176 -15.65 -21.16 -3.26
C GLU A 176 -15.12 -20.61 -4.59
N LYS A 177 -15.68 -19.49 -5.05
CA LYS A 177 -15.16 -18.79 -6.25
C LYS A 177 -13.72 -18.32 -6.03
N ARG A 178 -13.41 -17.78 -4.85
CA ARG A 178 -12.07 -17.30 -4.51
C ARG A 178 -11.06 -18.46 -4.48
N PHE A 179 -11.43 -19.61 -3.93
CA PHE A 179 -10.63 -20.84 -3.88
C PHE A 179 -10.36 -21.45 -5.25
N GLN A 180 -11.13 -21.09 -6.28
CA GLN A 180 -10.91 -21.49 -7.67
C GLN A 180 -10.19 -20.41 -8.48
N GLY A 181 -9.71 -19.33 -7.84
CA GLY A 181 -9.09 -18.20 -8.51
C GLY A 181 -10.08 -17.32 -9.31
N ASN A 182 -11.38 -17.51 -9.13
CA ASN A 182 -12.43 -16.76 -9.83
C ASN A 182 -12.81 -15.49 -9.07
N PHE A 183 -11.85 -14.57 -8.94
CA PHE A 183 -12.07 -13.27 -8.34
C PHE A 183 -11.28 -12.16 -9.03
N SER A 184 -11.69 -10.92 -8.80
CA SER A 184 -10.96 -9.73 -9.22
C SER A 184 -10.90 -8.75 -8.06
N MET A 185 -9.84 -7.94 -8.03
CA MET A 185 -9.65 -6.87 -7.05
C MET A 185 -9.40 -5.58 -7.82
N ALA A 186 -10.14 -4.52 -7.48
CA ALA A 186 -10.11 -3.24 -8.20
C ALA A 186 -10.26 -3.38 -9.75
N GLY A 187 -11.05 -4.36 -10.20
CA GLY A 187 -11.25 -4.65 -11.62
C GLY A 187 -10.12 -5.43 -12.32
N VAL A 188 -9.09 -5.85 -11.59
CA VAL A 188 -7.95 -6.64 -12.11
C VAL A 188 -8.12 -8.11 -11.72
N LYS A 189 -8.00 -9.02 -12.69
CA LYS A 189 -7.86 -10.46 -12.47
C LYS A 189 -6.37 -10.79 -12.43
N PHE A 190 -5.83 -10.99 -11.22
CA PHE A 190 -4.39 -11.21 -11.00
C PHE A 190 -3.92 -12.60 -11.45
N TRP A 191 -4.79 -13.61 -11.42
CA TRP A 191 -4.47 -14.98 -11.82
C TRP A 191 -5.34 -15.38 -13.02
N PRO A 192 -4.81 -15.47 -14.24
CA PRO A 192 -5.56 -16.00 -15.38
C PRO A 192 -5.91 -17.48 -15.18
N ASP A 193 -5.02 -18.21 -14.49
CA ASP A 193 -5.13 -19.60 -14.08
C ASP A 193 -4.51 -19.73 -12.68
N MET A 194 -4.98 -20.69 -11.87
CA MET A 194 -4.46 -20.94 -10.53
C MET A 194 -3.96 -22.38 -10.45
N LYS A 195 -2.65 -22.54 -10.33
CA LYS A 195 -1.99 -23.84 -10.34
C LYS A 195 -1.95 -24.43 -8.94
N GLY A 196 -2.33 -25.69 -8.79
CA GLY A 196 -2.11 -26.42 -7.55
C GLY A 196 -0.64 -26.70 -7.27
N LEU A 197 -0.36 -27.37 -6.16
CA LEU A 197 0.96 -27.83 -5.78
C LEU A 197 1.39 -28.98 -6.70
N ASP A 198 2.51 -28.81 -7.39
CA ASP A 198 3.05 -29.84 -8.28
C ASP A 198 3.73 -30.99 -7.50
N GLU A 199 4.03 -32.09 -8.19
CA GLU A 199 4.66 -33.27 -7.58
C GLU A 199 6.01 -32.94 -6.93
N ALA A 200 6.77 -31.99 -7.51
CA ALA A 200 8.06 -31.58 -6.97
C ALA A 200 7.91 -30.85 -5.63
N PHE A 201 6.95 -29.93 -5.53
CA PHE A 201 6.59 -29.26 -4.29
C PHE A 201 6.13 -30.26 -3.24
N LEU A 202 5.23 -31.18 -3.60
CA LEU A 202 4.70 -32.19 -2.67
C LEU A 202 5.80 -33.13 -2.17
N ALA A 203 6.72 -33.56 -3.05
CA ALA A 203 7.87 -34.37 -2.67
C ALA A 203 8.80 -33.62 -1.71
N LYS A 204 9.08 -32.33 -1.96
CA LYS A 204 9.87 -31.50 -1.04
C LYS A 204 9.16 -31.33 0.30
N ALA A 205 7.86 -30.99 0.29
CA ALA A 205 7.07 -30.79 1.49
C ALA A 205 6.99 -32.03 2.39
N ALA A 206 6.95 -33.23 1.80
CA ALA A 206 6.94 -34.49 2.54
C ALA A 206 8.20 -34.74 3.38
N ALA A 207 9.32 -34.05 3.10
CA ALA A 207 10.54 -34.12 3.90
C ALA A 207 10.47 -33.31 5.21
N PHE A 208 9.42 -32.50 5.40
CA PHE A 208 9.26 -31.60 6.54
C PHE A 208 8.03 -32.00 7.38
N LYS A 209 8.04 -31.66 8.67
CA LYS A 209 6.95 -31.99 9.61
C LYS A 209 5.73 -31.09 9.47
N GLN A 210 5.93 -29.89 8.94
CA GLN A 210 4.89 -28.89 8.70
C GLN A 210 5.31 -27.88 7.63
N ILE A 211 4.31 -27.20 7.09
CA ILE A 211 4.45 -26.09 6.16
C ILE A 211 3.98 -24.81 6.86
N VAL A 212 4.72 -23.73 6.67
CA VAL A 212 4.37 -22.37 7.07
C VAL A 212 4.41 -21.48 5.83
N PRO A 213 3.26 -21.21 5.18
CA PRO A 213 3.18 -20.19 4.15
C PRO A 213 3.33 -18.81 4.77
N VAL A 214 4.07 -17.97 4.07
CA VAL A 214 4.43 -16.60 4.46
C VAL A 214 4.00 -15.68 3.32
N PHE A 215 3.01 -14.84 3.61
CA PHE A 215 2.44 -13.90 2.65
C PHE A 215 2.97 -12.50 2.89
N THR A 216 3.67 -11.98 1.88
CA THR A 216 4.19 -10.61 1.84
C THR A 216 3.21 -9.69 1.12
N ASN A 217 3.50 -8.39 1.10
CA ASN A 217 2.73 -7.38 0.39
C ASN A 217 3.67 -6.44 -0.36
N VAL A 218 3.13 -5.59 -1.23
CA VAL A 218 3.90 -4.51 -1.84
C VAL A 218 4.38 -3.56 -0.75
N ILE A 219 5.69 -3.32 -0.68
CA ILE A 219 6.30 -2.62 0.46
C ILE A 219 5.94 -1.13 0.56
N PHE A 220 5.48 -0.54 -0.55
CA PHE A 220 5.02 0.85 -0.64
C PHE A 220 3.49 0.98 -0.72
N ASP A 221 2.76 -0.07 -0.37
CA ASP A 221 1.29 -0.04 -0.27
C ASP A 221 0.82 0.87 0.87
N THR A 222 -0.36 1.47 0.71
CA THR A 222 -0.93 2.39 1.71
C THR A 222 -1.41 1.73 3.00
N SER A 223 -1.52 0.40 3.03
CA SER A 223 -1.81 -0.34 4.27
C SER A 223 -0.55 -0.52 5.14
N GLN A 224 0.65 -0.37 4.58
CA GLN A 224 1.93 -0.61 5.26
C GLN A 224 2.14 0.22 6.54
N PRO A 225 1.83 1.54 6.56
CA PRO A 225 2.00 2.35 7.77
C PRO A 225 1.25 1.82 8.99
N HIS A 226 0.15 1.07 8.77
CA HIS A 226 -0.65 0.47 9.83
C HIS A 226 -0.19 -0.92 10.23
N ALA A 227 0.62 -1.57 9.38
CA ALA A 227 1.18 -2.90 9.64
C ALA A 227 2.48 -2.84 10.45
N ASN A 228 3.24 -1.75 10.34
CA ASN A 228 4.54 -1.54 11.00
C ASN A 228 4.39 -1.21 12.50
N THR A 229 3.75 -2.10 13.26
CA THR A 229 3.48 -1.95 14.70
C THR A 229 4.55 -2.61 15.57
N VAL A 230 5.01 -3.79 15.16
CA VAL A 230 6.06 -4.57 15.84
C VAL A 230 7.39 -4.45 15.10
N PHE A 231 7.36 -4.49 13.77
CA PHE A 231 8.53 -4.37 12.91
C PHE A 231 8.60 -2.99 12.28
N ALA A 232 9.81 -2.50 12.05
CA ALA A 232 10.03 -1.22 11.37
C ALA A 232 9.45 -1.23 9.95
N ASP A 233 9.60 -2.36 9.25
CA ASP A 233 9.04 -2.64 7.94
C ASP A 233 8.99 -4.16 7.66
N MET A 234 8.46 -4.51 6.48
CA MET A 234 8.34 -5.89 6.03
C MET A 234 9.70 -6.58 5.83
N ILE A 235 10.76 -5.86 5.48
CA ILE A 235 12.10 -6.44 5.26
C ILE A 235 12.70 -6.86 6.60
N ALA A 236 12.58 -6.02 7.63
CA ALA A 236 13.01 -6.37 8.98
C ALA A 236 12.27 -7.61 9.51
N TRP A 237 10.98 -7.76 9.19
CA TRP A 237 10.23 -8.98 9.49
C TRP A 237 10.74 -10.20 8.73
N LEU A 238 11.05 -10.06 7.43
CA LEU A 238 11.61 -11.14 6.61
C LEU A 238 13.01 -11.56 7.06
N ASP A 239 13.86 -10.63 7.50
CA ASP A 239 15.18 -10.93 8.06
C ASP A 239 15.03 -11.83 9.32
N LEU A 240 14.13 -11.48 10.25
CA LEU A 240 13.84 -12.34 11.43
C LEU A 240 13.21 -13.69 11.03
N LEU A 241 12.34 -13.70 10.03
CA LEU A 241 11.74 -14.93 9.51
C LEU A 241 12.82 -15.89 8.98
N LEU A 242 13.83 -15.38 8.27
CA LEU A 242 14.93 -16.18 7.76
C LEU A 242 15.76 -16.79 8.91
N GLU A 243 16.10 -15.99 9.93
CA GLU A 243 16.75 -16.49 11.15
C GLU A 243 15.91 -17.58 11.83
N THR A 244 14.58 -17.39 11.88
CA THR A 244 13.64 -18.38 12.43
C THR A 244 13.63 -19.66 11.60
N ALA A 245 13.67 -19.54 10.27
CA ALA A 245 13.71 -20.71 9.39
C ALA A 245 14.95 -21.56 9.61
N GLU A 246 16.13 -20.93 9.80
CA GLU A 246 17.38 -21.64 10.09
C GLU A 246 17.33 -22.41 11.43
N LEU A 247 16.62 -21.88 12.42
CA LEU A 247 16.43 -22.53 13.73
C LEU A 247 15.40 -23.68 13.71
N HIS A 248 14.59 -23.78 12.65
CA HIS A 248 13.51 -24.75 12.51
C HIS A 248 13.64 -25.58 11.22
N PRO A 249 14.70 -26.38 11.07
CA PRO A 249 14.96 -27.16 9.84
C PRO A 249 13.89 -28.22 9.56
N GLU A 250 13.07 -28.59 10.55
CA GLU A 250 11.93 -29.49 10.38
C GLU A 250 10.68 -28.83 9.76
N THR A 251 10.69 -27.51 9.58
CA THR A 251 9.57 -26.71 9.07
C THR A 251 9.89 -26.15 7.69
N LEU A 252 9.01 -26.38 6.72
CA LEU A 252 9.11 -25.79 5.39
C LEU A 252 8.45 -24.40 5.38
N PHE A 253 9.24 -23.36 5.14
CA PHE A 253 8.75 -22.00 4.96
C PHE A 253 8.54 -21.71 3.47
N VAL A 254 7.34 -21.25 3.12
CA VAL A 254 6.97 -20.92 1.73
C VAL A 254 6.74 -19.41 1.64
N ILE A 255 7.76 -18.67 1.24
CA ILE A 255 7.71 -17.22 1.10
C ILE A 255 7.12 -16.87 -0.26
N ARG A 256 5.95 -16.23 -0.25
CA ARG A 256 5.25 -15.80 -1.46
C ARG A 256 5.35 -14.29 -1.62
N ALA A 257 5.95 -13.84 -2.72
CA ALA A 257 5.94 -12.44 -3.14
C ALA A 257 4.55 -12.00 -3.62
N HIS A 258 4.23 -10.72 -3.45
CA HIS A 258 2.95 -10.19 -3.92
C HIS A 258 2.97 -9.98 -5.45
N PRO A 259 1.97 -10.45 -6.22
CA PRO A 259 1.98 -10.36 -7.69
C PRO A 259 2.12 -8.94 -8.23
N ASP A 260 1.55 -7.96 -7.53
CA ASP A 260 1.59 -6.55 -7.92
C ASP A 260 3.01 -5.94 -7.83
N GLU A 261 4.00 -6.63 -7.23
CA GLU A 261 5.40 -6.21 -7.26
C GLU A 261 6.00 -6.15 -8.68
N MET A 262 5.47 -6.95 -9.62
CA MET A 262 5.91 -6.97 -11.03
C MET A 262 4.95 -6.25 -11.99
N ARG A 263 3.99 -5.48 -11.46
CA ARG A 263 3.01 -4.80 -12.31
C ARG A 263 3.70 -3.82 -13.25
N ALA A 264 3.50 -4.01 -14.55
CA ALA A 264 4.08 -3.17 -15.58
C ALA A 264 3.82 -1.67 -15.34
N GLY A 265 4.89 -0.88 -15.25
CA GLY A 265 4.86 0.56 -14.94
C GLY A 265 4.66 0.93 -13.46
N LYS A 266 4.57 -0.07 -12.57
CA LYS A 266 4.50 0.08 -11.11
C LYS A 266 5.37 -0.94 -10.37
N GLU A 267 6.42 -1.43 -11.02
CA GLU A 267 7.31 -2.45 -10.51
C GLU A 267 8.00 -1.98 -9.23
N SER A 268 8.11 -2.87 -8.24
CA SER A 268 8.79 -2.58 -6.99
C SER A 268 10.28 -2.36 -7.19
N GLN A 269 10.82 -1.29 -6.62
CA GLN A 269 12.26 -1.01 -6.51
C GLN A 269 12.85 -1.52 -5.20
N GLU A 270 12.04 -2.24 -4.42
CA GLU A 270 12.40 -2.92 -3.17
C GLU A 270 11.50 -4.16 -3.06
N SER A 271 11.82 -5.18 -3.86
CA SER A 271 11.01 -6.40 -4.00
C SER A 271 11.45 -7.51 -3.06
N VAL A 272 10.54 -8.42 -2.75
CA VAL A 272 10.84 -9.63 -1.98
C VAL A 272 11.83 -10.52 -2.74
N ALA A 273 11.74 -10.56 -4.08
CA ALA A 273 12.71 -11.27 -4.91
C ALA A 273 14.14 -10.74 -4.75
N ALA A 274 14.31 -9.41 -4.74
CA ALA A 274 15.61 -8.79 -4.50
C ALA A 274 16.12 -9.07 -3.08
N TRP A 275 15.24 -9.07 -2.08
CA TRP A 275 15.58 -9.48 -0.72
C TRP A 275 16.07 -10.94 -0.68
N VAL A 276 15.33 -11.89 -1.29
CA VAL A 276 15.70 -13.31 -1.37
C VAL A 276 17.08 -13.49 -1.99
N GLU A 277 17.36 -12.81 -3.09
CA GLU A 277 18.67 -12.86 -3.75
C GLU A 277 19.77 -12.30 -2.84
N SER A 278 19.55 -11.13 -2.24
CA SER A 278 20.55 -10.45 -1.39
C SER A 278 20.90 -11.21 -0.11
N ARG A 279 19.92 -11.92 0.47
CA ARG A 279 20.09 -12.76 1.67
C ARG A 279 20.42 -14.21 1.34
N GLN A 280 20.40 -14.57 0.06
CA GLN A 280 20.49 -15.95 -0.40
C GLN A 280 19.50 -16.87 0.34
N ALA A 281 18.27 -16.38 0.57
CA ALA A 281 17.30 -17.05 1.44
C ALA A 281 16.97 -18.49 0.98
N THR A 282 17.07 -18.76 -0.33
CA THR A 282 16.86 -20.09 -0.92
C THR A 282 18.03 -21.06 -0.72
N ASN A 283 19.16 -20.63 -0.15
CA ASN A 283 20.22 -21.53 0.30
C ASN A 283 19.76 -22.40 1.49
N ALA A 284 18.82 -21.90 2.29
CA ALA A 284 18.19 -22.69 3.33
C ALA A 284 17.32 -23.78 2.71
N GLN A 285 17.63 -25.05 3.00
CA GLN A 285 16.94 -26.20 2.39
C GLN A 285 15.43 -26.22 2.67
N ASN A 286 15.04 -25.66 3.81
CA ASN A 286 13.68 -25.58 4.31
C ASN A 286 12.97 -24.27 3.94
N VAL A 287 13.48 -23.52 2.95
CA VAL A 287 12.82 -22.36 2.36
C VAL A 287 12.45 -22.65 0.89
N ILE A 288 11.26 -22.22 0.50
CA ILE A 288 10.81 -22.10 -0.89
C ILE A 288 10.40 -20.65 -1.11
N PHE A 289 10.89 -20.06 -2.19
CA PHE A 289 10.43 -18.77 -2.66
C PHE A 289 9.48 -18.96 -3.85
N VAL A 290 8.31 -18.35 -3.78
CA VAL A 290 7.32 -18.28 -4.87
C VAL A 290 7.35 -16.86 -5.41
N ALA A 291 7.87 -16.73 -6.63
CA ALA A 291 8.06 -15.44 -7.30
C ALA A 291 6.70 -14.78 -7.64
N PRO A 292 6.66 -13.44 -7.82
CA PRO A 292 5.40 -12.73 -8.03
C PRO A 292 4.70 -13.06 -9.37
N ASP A 293 5.41 -13.62 -10.35
CA ASP A 293 4.87 -14.13 -11.62
C ASP A 293 4.42 -15.61 -11.55
N GLU A 294 4.58 -16.28 -10.41
CA GLU A 294 4.12 -17.65 -10.21
C GLU A 294 2.65 -17.73 -9.76
N PHE A 295 1.85 -18.40 -10.58
CA PHE A 295 0.42 -18.59 -10.35
C PHE A 295 0.07 -19.75 -9.41
N LEU A 296 0.97 -20.12 -8.48
CA LEU A 296 0.68 -21.11 -7.46
C LEU A 296 -0.54 -20.67 -6.63
N SER A 297 -1.43 -21.58 -6.27
CA SER A 297 -2.54 -21.31 -5.38
C SER A 297 -2.04 -20.88 -4.00
N SER A 298 -2.56 -19.77 -3.46
CA SER A 298 -2.33 -19.42 -2.05
C SER A 298 -3.08 -20.35 -1.09
N TYR A 299 -4.20 -20.93 -1.52
CA TYR A 299 -5.08 -21.73 -0.67
C TYR A 299 -4.56 -23.13 -0.41
N GLU A 300 -3.90 -23.77 -1.38
CA GLU A 300 -3.39 -25.13 -1.19
C GLU A 300 -2.28 -25.23 -0.12
N PRO A 301 -1.28 -24.32 -0.08
CA PRO A 301 -0.35 -24.25 1.05
C PRO A 301 -1.06 -23.99 2.38
N ILE A 302 -2.07 -23.09 2.41
CA ILE A 302 -2.83 -22.78 3.63
C ILE A 302 -3.54 -24.03 4.16
N GLN A 303 -4.24 -24.79 3.32
CA GLN A 303 -4.96 -26.01 3.71
C GLN A 303 -4.05 -27.10 4.28
N ARG A 304 -2.75 -27.07 3.97
CA ARG A 304 -1.74 -28.03 4.45
C ARG A 304 -0.86 -27.46 5.58
N SER A 305 -1.10 -26.22 5.99
CA SER A 305 -0.28 -25.52 6.98
C SER A 305 -0.78 -25.72 8.41
N LYS A 306 0.14 -25.63 9.37
CA LYS A 306 -0.21 -25.54 10.80
C LYS A 306 -0.30 -24.11 11.31
N LEU A 307 0.36 -23.19 10.59
CA LEU A 307 0.48 -21.78 10.91
C LEU A 307 0.63 -21.03 9.59
N VAL A 308 -0.10 -19.94 9.44
CA VAL A 308 0.04 -19.00 8.32
C VAL A 308 0.61 -17.71 8.87
N LEU A 309 1.64 -17.18 8.22
CA LEU A 309 2.23 -15.90 8.57
C LEU A 309 1.88 -14.88 7.48
N ILE A 310 1.36 -13.73 7.88
CA ILE A 310 0.94 -12.66 6.98
C ILE A 310 1.47 -11.35 7.55
N TYR A 311 2.14 -10.53 6.72
CA TYR A 311 2.50 -9.18 7.15
C TYR A 311 1.26 -8.28 7.18
N ASN A 312 0.67 -8.02 6.01
CA ASN A 312 -0.59 -7.30 5.83
C ASN A 312 -1.24 -7.58 4.45
N SER A 313 -1.02 -8.77 3.89
CA SER A 313 -1.69 -9.21 2.66
C SER A 313 -3.18 -9.51 2.90
N THR A 314 -3.95 -9.42 1.82
CA THR A 314 -5.36 -9.87 1.72
C THR A 314 -5.49 -11.25 1.07
#